data_AF-T0RSK4-F1
#
_entry.id   AF-T0RSK4-F1
#
_cell.length_a   1.000
_cell.length_b   1.000
_cell.length_c   1.000
_cell.angle_alpha   90.00
_cell.angle_beta   90.00
_cell.angle_gamma   90.00
#
_symmetry.space_group_name_H-M   'P 1'
#
loop_
_entity.id
_entity.type
_entity.pdbx_description
1 polymer ?
#
loop_
_entity_poly.entity_id
_entity_poly.type
_entity_poly.pdbx_seq_one_letter_code
_entity_poly.pdbx_strand_id
1 'polypeptide(L)'
;MLFRNKTSILLFWMALSLSVFAEKEEKAGCRELRSFIGSKEVGDIDCYDQYHHFNAHAASTYYRKYQSLKSKKIKIGSFNLYNLGSTRTEFKDHALVASIMNQWDIVAAQEILPVIGVDFKHNTAVTDLHRELKLQYAEMVSNGASYSERARIKEKIQLLEKQYHKPGYIPLLKELQKLDPSWALILSGDEEGTEKSTVHELAGFFYRATKVEPIENEYCDKYFKGSKAYACTPMFAKEFYGRDVHQLFARRPLVGSFRSGNFDFTLLSAHIIHNTPGDESKRKEILESAFGVDDFTKIGYGVGKKTFARFAEVRHIMNFISLLKKNYKEQDVILAGDFNLQMDERYWKVLLGDYPGMELKIEGKTSIARGRLSSGRLTNGVKNNYDHFIIDDKQTAGCAGESNYKIYDFLHNSFSKIIDRKYLVRSTTPYQDGDNTRNLKYEYSTDGVKKQDNFVERYIRQIDDKFTVSRGEIVKRYDLKEKTEDLLRTLFKPQLEDRTYYRFYREVISDHLPIYMSCSNTSDND
;
A
#
# COMPACT_ATOMS: atom_id res chain seq x y z
N MET A 1 8.87 -49.45 42.41
CA MET A 1 9.86 -48.83 41.49
C MET A 1 9.75 -49.56 40.16
N LEU A 2 9.30 -48.90 39.08
CA LEU A 2 9.36 -49.31 37.63
C LEU A 2 8.11 -49.00 36.76
N PHE A 3 7.19 -48.11 37.16
CA PHE A 3 6.06 -47.74 36.27
C PHE A 3 5.73 -46.24 36.21
N ARG A 4 6.72 -45.35 36.37
CA ARG A 4 6.50 -43.89 36.34
C ARG A 4 7.32 -43.08 35.32
N ASN A 5 8.07 -43.73 34.43
CA ASN A 5 9.04 -43.02 33.56
C ASN A 5 8.74 -43.03 32.05
N LYS A 6 7.61 -43.59 31.60
CA LYS A 6 7.29 -43.63 30.14
C LYS A 6 6.29 -42.57 29.67
N THR A 7 5.52 -41.96 30.57
CA THR A 7 4.53 -40.93 30.21
C THR A 7 5.11 -39.53 30.04
N SER A 8 6.21 -39.20 30.74
CA SER A 8 6.87 -37.89 30.58
C SER A 8 7.68 -37.76 29.28
N ILE A 9 8.19 -38.87 28.73
CA ILE A 9 8.93 -38.85 27.46
C ILE A 9 7.96 -38.68 26.28
N LEU A 10 6.76 -39.24 26.34
CA LEU A 10 5.75 -39.09 25.28
C LEU A 10 5.19 -37.65 25.21
N LEU A 11 4.99 -37.01 26.38
CA LEU A 11 4.59 -35.60 26.46
C LEU A 11 5.71 -34.64 26.02
N PHE A 12 6.97 -35.01 26.24
CA PHE A 12 8.13 -34.23 25.76
C PHE A 12 8.30 -34.35 24.23
N TRP A 13 8.02 -35.52 23.64
CA TRP A 13 8.02 -35.71 22.18
C TRP A 13 6.79 -35.09 21.50
N MET A 14 5.60 -35.05 22.14
CA MET A 14 4.46 -34.28 21.64
C MET A 14 4.70 -32.76 21.71
N ALA A 15 5.40 -32.28 22.73
CA ALA A 15 5.82 -30.89 22.81
C ALA A 15 6.91 -30.54 21.78
N LEU A 16 7.84 -31.47 21.48
CA LEU A 16 8.84 -31.28 20.41
C LEU A 16 8.28 -31.44 18.99
N SER A 17 7.14 -32.11 18.80
CA SER A 17 6.43 -32.15 17.50
C SER A 17 5.50 -30.94 17.28
N LEU A 18 5.27 -30.12 18.32
CA LEU A 18 4.49 -28.88 18.24
C LEU A 18 5.37 -27.62 18.16
N SER A 19 6.70 -27.74 18.23
CA SER A 19 7.62 -26.73 17.70
C SER A 19 7.78 -26.87 16.19
N VAL A 20 6.67 -27.05 15.47
CA VAL A 20 6.61 -26.63 14.07
C VAL A 20 6.82 -25.13 14.14
N PHE A 21 7.94 -24.66 13.59
CA PHE A 21 8.28 -23.24 13.49
C PHE A 21 7.01 -22.42 13.29
N ALA A 22 6.68 -21.56 14.25
CA ALA A 22 5.61 -20.61 14.09
C ALA A 22 5.97 -19.76 12.87
N GLU A 23 5.43 -20.14 11.71
CA GLU A 23 5.60 -19.39 10.49
C GLU A 23 4.95 -18.02 10.73
N LYS A 24 5.65 -16.94 10.37
CA LYS A 24 5.05 -15.60 10.43
C LYS A 24 3.72 -15.61 9.66
N GLU A 25 2.70 -15.02 10.27
CA GLU A 25 1.32 -15.04 9.79
C GLU A 25 1.20 -14.52 8.35
N GLU A 26 2.01 -13.51 8.01
CA GLU A 26 2.02 -12.84 6.71
C GLU A 26 2.60 -13.72 5.60
N LYS A 27 3.66 -14.48 5.89
CA LYS A 27 4.24 -15.44 4.94
C LYS A 27 3.27 -16.58 4.66
N ALA A 28 2.61 -17.08 5.71
CA ALA A 28 1.53 -18.05 5.57
C ALA A 28 0.39 -17.47 4.72
N GLY A 29 0.01 -16.21 4.95
CA GLY A 29 -0.97 -15.48 4.14
C GLY A 29 -0.56 -15.35 2.66
N CYS A 30 0.72 -15.07 2.37
CA CYS A 30 1.23 -15.05 1.00
C CYS A 30 1.15 -16.42 0.32
N ARG A 31 1.50 -17.50 1.04
CA ARG A 31 1.42 -18.88 0.52
C ARG A 31 -0.02 -19.31 0.28
N GLU A 32 -0.93 -18.95 1.18
CA GLU A 32 -2.37 -19.15 1.01
C GLU A 32 -2.85 -18.43 -0.24
N LEU A 33 -2.57 -17.13 -0.37
CA LEU A 33 -2.94 -16.34 -1.54
C LEU A 33 -2.40 -16.97 -2.83
N ARG A 34 -1.12 -17.38 -2.85
CA ARG A 34 -0.50 -18.09 -3.98
C ARG A 34 -1.27 -19.35 -4.37
N SER A 35 -1.80 -20.10 -3.40
CA SER A 35 -2.58 -21.31 -3.65
C SER A 35 -3.94 -21.03 -4.30
N PHE A 36 -4.54 -19.86 -4.06
CA PHE A 36 -5.84 -19.46 -4.61
C PHE A 36 -5.77 -18.75 -5.96
N ILE A 37 -4.73 -17.94 -6.20
CA ILE A 37 -4.63 -17.16 -7.47
C ILE A 37 -3.78 -17.86 -8.53
N GLY A 38 -2.81 -18.67 -8.12
CA GLY A 38 -1.89 -19.39 -9.01
C GLY A 38 -0.99 -18.46 -9.85
N SER A 39 0.01 -19.04 -10.52
CA SER A 39 0.95 -18.26 -11.34
C SER A 39 0.33 -17.67 -12.61
N LYS A 40 -0.83 -18.18 -13.06
CA LYS A 40 -1.50 -17.71 -14.27
C LYS A 40 -2.13 -16.32 -14.12
N GLU A 41 -2.40 -15.86 -12.90
CA GLU A 41 -3.11 -14.59 -12.70
C GLU A 41 -2.18 -13.38 -12.62
N VAL A 42 -1.06 -13.50 -11.90
CA VAL A 42 -0.11 -12.40 -11.68
C VAL A 42 1.36 -12.78 -11.94
N GLY A 43 1.62 -13.96 -12.50
CA GLY A 43 2.97 -14.52 -12.61
C GLY A 43 3.39 -15.25 -11.33
N ASP A 44 4.67 -15.62 -11.24
CA ASP A 44 5.20 -16.33 -10.09
C ASP A 44 5.22 -15.45 -8.82
N ILE A 45 5.02 -16.10 -7.67
CA ILE A 45 4.91 -15.45 -6.38
C ILE A 45 5.94 -16.06 -5.43
N ASP A 46 6.90 -15.24 -5.02
CA ASP A 46 7.86 -15.59 -3.97
C ASP A 46 7.38 -15.01 -2.63
N CYS A 47 7.34 -15.85 -1.60
CA CYS A 47 6.92 -15.48 -0.25
C CYS A 47 8.12 -15.58 0.70
N TYR A 48 8.94 -14.52 0.76
CA TYR A 48 10.06 -14.41 1.70
C TYR A 48 9.62 -13.77 3.01
N ASP A 49 10.42 -13.92 4.07
CA ASP A 49 10.11 -13.31 5.38
C ASP A 49 10.23 -11.78 5.35
N GLN A 50 11.10 -11.25 4.48
CA GLN A 50 11.39 -9.83 4.36
C GLN A 50 10.51 -9.09 3.34
N TYR A 51 10.01 -9.78 2.32
CA TYR A 51 9.14 -9.23 1.27
C TYR A 51 8.43 -10.35 0.49
N HIS A 52 7.33 -9.99 -0.15
CA HIS A 52 6.63 -10.83 -1.12
C HIS A 52 6.82 -10.27 -2.53
N HIS A 53 7.13 -11.12 -3.51
CA HIS A 53 7.40 -10.72 -4.89
C HIS A 53 6.40 -11.34 -5.84
N PHE A 54 5.53 -10.53 -6.41
CA PHE A 54 4.56 -10.93 -7.42
C PHE A 54 5.08 -10.63 -8.81
N ASN A 55 4.88 -11.58 -9.74
CA ASN A 55 5.57 -11.63 -11.02
C ASN A 55 7.10 -11.67 -10.86
N ALA A 56 7.59 -12.53 -9.95
CA ALA A 56 8.99 -12.54 -9.50
C ALA A 56 10.02 -12.69 -10.63
N HIS A 57 9.66 -13.40 -11.70
CA HIS A 57 10.50 -13.60 -12.89
C HIS A 57 10.38 -12.51 -13.96
N ALA A 58 9.62 -11.43 -13.72
CA ALA A 58 9.41 -10.36 -14.69
C ALA A 58 10.73 -9.72 -15.11
N ALA A 59 11.63 -9.42 -14.17
CA ALA A 59 12.92 -8.80 -14.46
C ALA A 59 13.78 -9.69 -15.36
N SER A 60 13.96 -10.97 -15.00
CA SER A 60 14.71 -11.91 -15.85
C SER A 60 14.11 -12.09 -17.25
N THR A 61 12.78 -11.99 -17.35
CA THR A 61 12.05 -12.16 -18.61
C THR A 61 12.14 -10.93 -19.50
N TYR A 62 11.85 -9.75 -18.97
CA TYR A 62 11.58 -8.53 -19.73
C TYR A 62 12.72 -7.51 -19.68
N TYR A 63 13.54 -7.49 -18.63
CA TYR A 63 14.54 -6.44 -18.47
C TYR A 63 15.70 -6.65 -19.44
N ARG A 64 16.04 -5.57 -20.15
CA ARG A 64 17.22 -5.49 -21.01
C ARG A 64 17.84 -4.11 -20.82
N LYS A 65 19.05 -4.05 -20.27
CA LYS A 65 19.79 -2.79 -20.01
C LYS A 65 19.79 -1.83 -21.21
N TYR A 66 20.10 -2.32 -22.41
CA TYR A 66 20.08 -1.54 -23.65
C TYR A 66 18.69 -0.95 -23.98
N GLN A 67 17.60 -1.69 -23.73
CA GLN A 67 16.24 -1.18 -23.97
C GLN A 67 15.84 -0.11 -22.94
N SER A 68 16.26 -0.27 -21.68
CA SER A 68 16.05 0.76 -20.66
C SER A 68 16.81 2.05 -21.02
N LEU A 69 18.06 1.95 -21.48
CA LEU A 69 18.86 3.10 -21.93
C LEU A 69 18.23 3.89 -23.10
N LYS A 70 17.35 3.28 -23.91
CA LYS A 70 16.66 3.99 -25.00
C LYS A 70 15.72 5.09 -24.52
N SER A 71 15.11 4.96 -23.33
CA SER A 71 14.29 6.05 -22.79
C SER A 71 15.13 7.22 -22.28
N LYS A 72 16.43 7.01 -22.03
CA LYS A 72 17.37 7.97 -21.42
C LYS A 72 16.98 8.44 -20.02
N LYS A 73 15.80 8.05 -19.56
CA LYS A 73 15.21 8.42 -18.28
C LYS A 73 14.41 7.26 -17.71
N ILE A 74 14.33 7.26 -16.38
CA ILE A 74 13.39 6.50 -15.56
C ILE A 74 12.46 7.50 -14.86
N LYS A 75 11.19 7.14 -14.71
CA LYS A 75 10.21 7.87 -13.93
C LYS A 75 9.89 7.13 -12.63
N ILE A 76 10.16 7.77 -11.50
CA ILE A 76 9.95 7.24 -10.15
C ILE A 76 8.78 7.99 -9.52
N GLY A 77 7.73 7.28 -9.14
CA GLY A 77 6.53 7.84 -8.49
C GLY A 77 6.42 7.47 -7.01
N SER A 78 5.67 8.27 -6.26
CA SER A 78 5.14 7.89 -4.96
C SER A 78 3.65 8.17 -4.90
N PHE A 79 2.89 7.23 -4.35
CA PHE A 79 1.43 7.32 -4.32
C PHE A 79 0.84 6.65 -3.08
N ASN A 80 0.24 7.45 -2.20
CA ASN A 80 -0.70 6.94 -1.21
C ASN A 80 -1.96 6.44 -1.94
N LEU A 81 -2.22 5.13 -1.88
CA LEU A 81 -3.31 4.50 -2.63
C LEU A 81 -4.63 4.51 -1.87
N TYR A 82 -4.71 5.15 -0.69
CA TYR A 82 -5.84 5.21 0.22
C TYR A 82 -6.50 3.85 0.47
N ASN A 83 -6.11 3.19 1.57
CA ASN A 83 -6.66 1.93 2.07
C ASN A 83 -6.86 0.83 0.99
N LEU A 84 -5.90 0.67 0.06
CA LEU A 84 -5.99 -0.28 -1.04
C LEU A 84 -6.15 -1.72 -0.54
N GLY A 85 -7.36 -2.27 -0.70
CA GLY A 85 -7.67 -3.65 -0.31
C GLY A 85 -8.58 -3.80 0.90
N SER A 86 -9.17 -2.70 1.41
CA SER A 86 -10.20 -2.79 2.45
C SER A 86 -11.62 -2.54 1.93
N THR A 87 -12.59 -2.97 2.73
CA THR A 87 -14.01 -2.60 2.59
C THR A 87 -14.25 -1.09 2.64
N ARG A 88 -13.32 -0.28 3.17
CA ARG A 88 -13.44 1.19 3.16
C ARG A 88 -13.28 1.79 1.76
N THR A 89 -12.69 1.05 0.82
CA THR A 89 -12.53 1.46 -0.58
C THR A 89 -13.03 0.37 -1.52
N GLU A 90 -14.19 -0.21 -1.21
CA GLU A 90 -14.83 -1.26 -2.00
C GLU A 90 -15.06 -0.84 -3.46
N PHE A 91 -15.24 0.47 -3.71
CA PHE A 91 -15.57 1.02 -5.03
C PHE A 91 -14.37 1.54 -5.83
N LYS A 92 -13.14 1.21 -5.42
CA LYS A 92 -11.92 1.68 -6.09
C LYS A 92 -11.86 1.15 -7.53
N ASP A 93 -11.69 2.05 -8.51
CA ASP A 93 -11.53 1.71 -9.93
C ASP A 93 -10.06 1.36 -10.21
N HIS A 94 -9.71 0.10 -9.92
CA HIS A 94 -8.36 -0.42 -10.11
C HIS A 94 -7.83 -0.21 -11.54
N ALA A 95 -8.68 -0.21 -12.57
CA ALA A 95 -8.26 0.02 -13.95
C ALA A 95 -7.85 1.48 -14.18
N LEU A 96 -8.56 2.41 -13.53
CA LEU A 96 -8.22 3.83 -13.60
C LEU A 96 -6.99 4.17 -12.76
N VAL A 97 -6.88 3.60 -11.56
CA VAL A 97 -5.67 3.70 -10.73
C VAL A 97 -4.46 3.14 -11.49
N ALA A 98 -4.58 1.97 -12.11
CA ALA A 98 -3.53 1.38 -12.95
C ALA A 98 -3.15 2.30 -14.12
N SER A 99 -4.13 2.93 -14.78
CA SER A 99 -3.88 3.86 -15.89
C SER A 99 -3.12 5.12 -15.46
N ILE A 100 -3.41 5.63 -14.26
CA ILE A 100 -2.66 6.72 -13.63
C ILE A 100 -1.24 6.25 -13.27
N MET A 101 -1.10 5.09 -12.61
CA MET A 101 0.21 4.53 -12.24
C MET A 101 1.09 4.20 -13.44
N ASN A 102 0.50 3.85 -14.58
CA ASN A 102 1.23 3.52 -15.81
C ASN A 102 1.96 4.73 -16.45
N GLN A 103 1.86 5.93 -15.87
CA GLN A 103 2.66 7.10 -16.23
C GLN A 103 4.12 7.01 -15.75
N TRP A 104 4.42 6.08 -14.83
CA TRP A 104 5.73 5.87 -14.21
C TRP A 104 6.28 4.47 -14.51
N ASP A 105 7.56 4.28 -14.19
CA ASP A 105 8.28 3.02 -14.37
C ASP A 105 8.40 2.24 -13.06
N ILE A 106 8.42 2.95 -11.93
CA ILE A 106 8.33 2.40 -10.58
C ILE A 106 7.52 3.33 -9.69
N VAL A 107 6.70 2.79 -8.79
CA VAL A 107 5.86 3.53 -7.86
C VAL A 107 6.05 2.98 -6.44
N ALA A 108 6.55 3.82 -5.53
CA ALA A 108 6.46 3.62 -4.10
C ALA A 108 5.01 3.82 -3.66
N ALA A 109 4.34 2.73 -3.30
CA ALA A 109 2.93 2.71 -2.91
C ALA A 109 2.79 2.63 -1.39
N GLN A 110 1.93 3.50 -0.83
CA GLN A 110 1.56 3.56 0.58
C GLN A 110 0.06 3.25 0.78
N GLU A 111 -0.33 2.97 2.04
CA GLU A 111 -1.68 2.53 2.42
C GLU A 111 -2.18 1.28 1.67
N ILE A 112 -1.28 0.31 1.44
CA ILE A 112 -1.70 -1.01 0.99
C ILE A 112 -2.21 -1.77 2.21
N LEU A 113 -3.35 -2.44 2.10
CA LEU A 113 -3.92 -3.22 3.19
C LEU A 113 -3.92 -4.71 2.86
N PRO A 114 -3.61 -5.57 3.84
CA PRO A 114 -3.95 -6.98 3.74
C PRO A 114 -5.48 -7.13 3.80
N VAL A 115 -5.95 -8.36 3.59
CA VAL A 115 -7.36 -8.68 3.79
C VAL A 115 -7.64 -8.66 5.29
N ILE A 116 -8.53 -7.77 5.74
CA ILE A 116 -8.85 -7.56 7.16
C ILE A 116 -10.35 -7.68 7.46
N GLY A 117 -10.71 -7.79 8.73
CA GLY A 117 -12.09 -7.68 9.21
C GLY A 117 -13.03 -8.77 8.65
N VAL A 118 -14.12 -8.33 8.02
CA VAL A 118 -15.14 -9.26 7.47
C VAL A 118 -14.62 -10.09 6.30
N ASP A 119 -13.70 -9.53 5.50
CA ASP A 119 -13.13 -10.23 4.36
C ASP A 119 -12.09 -11.27 4.81
N PHE A 120 -11.38 -11.00 5.90
CA PHE A 120 -10.48 -11.99 6.53
C PHE A 120 -11.28 -13.18 7.04
N LYS A 121 -12.34 -12.93 7.84
CA LYS A 121 -13.24 -13.98 8.33
C LYS A 121 -13.85 -14.80 7.19
N HIS A 122 -14.23 -14.13 6.11
CA HIS A 122 -14.72 -14.79 4.91
C HIS A 122 -13.66 -15.72 4.29
N ASN A 123 -12.43 -15.22 4.09
CA ASN A 123 -11.34 -16.02 3.54
C ASN A 123 -11.01 -17.21 4.44
N THR A 124 -10.93 -17.04 5.76
CA THR A 124 -10.73 -18.15 6.69
C THR A 124 -11.79 -19.24 6.51
N ALA A 125 -13.07 -18.85 6.50
CA ALA A 125 -14.17 -19.81 6.34
C ALA A 125 -14.16 -20.52 4.98
N VAL A 126 -13.79 -19.80 3.90
CA VAL A 126 -13.60 -20.37 2.56
C VAL A 126 -12.43 -21.35 2.55
N THR A 127 -11.28 -20.95 3.09
CA THR A 127 -10.06 -21.75 3.13
C THR A 127 -10.25 -23.04 3.92
N ASP A 128 -10.91 -22.97 5.08
CA ASP A 128 -11.12 -24.14 5.94
C ASP A 128 -12.02 -25.18 5.28
N LEU A 129 -13.18 -24.77 4.75
CA LEU A 129 -14.06 -25.69 4.02
C LEU A 129 -13.38 -26.23 2.75
N HIS A 130 -12.62 -25.38 2.05
CA HIS A 130 -11.87 -25.79 0.87
C HIS A 130 -10.83 -26.88 1.20
N ARG A 131 -10.13 -26.76 2.33
CA ARG A 131 -9.17 -27.76 2.83
C ARG A 131 -9.88 -29.07 3.17
N GLU A 132 -10.99 -29.00 3.89
CA GLU A 132 -11.82 -30.16 4.24
C GLU A 132 -12.29 -30.92 2.99
N LEU A 133 -12.86 -30.20 2.02
CA LEU A 133 -13.33 -30.81 0.77
C LEU A 133 -12.19 -31.42 -0.06
N LYS A 134 -10.99 -30.82 -0.05
CA LYS A 134 -9.82 -31.40 -0.72
C LYS A 134 -9.39 -32.72 -0.08
N LEU A 135 -9.41 -32.82 1.25
CA LEU A 135 -9.13 -34.06 1.98
C LEU A 135 -10.20 -35.13 1.68
N GLN A 136 -11.48 -34.75 1.77
CA GLN A 136 -12.59 -35.63 1.43
C GLN A 136 -12.49 -36.16 -0.01
N TYR A 137 -12.16 -35.30 -0.97
CA TYR A 137 -11.99 -35.71 -2.36
C TYR A 137 -10.84 -36.72 -2.53
N ALA A 138 -9.70 -36.51 -1.85
CA ALA A 138 -8.56 -37.43 -1.90
C ALA A 138 -8.89 -38.80 -1.29
N GLU A 139 -9.64 -38.83 -0.18
CA GLU A 139 -10.14 -40.06 0.43
C GLU A 139 -11.12 -40.80 -0.50
N MET A 140 -12.05 -40.09 -1.12
CA MET A 140 -13.00 -40.65 -2.10
C MET A 140 -12.29 -41.28 -3.31
N VAL A 141 -11.21 -40.66 -3.78
CA VAL A 141 -10.37 -41.24 -4.85
C VAL A 141 -9.73 -42.55 -4.39
N SER A 142 -9.23 -42.59 -3.16
CA SER A 142 -8.56 -43.76 -2.57
C SER A 142 -9.54 -44.92 -2.32
N ASN A 143 -10.77 -44.61 -1.90
CA ASN A 143 -11.80 -45.59 -1.58
C ASN A 143 -12.63 -46.05 -2.79
N GLY A 144 -12.29 -45.61 -4.01
CA GLY A 144 -12.98 -46.02 -5.23
C GLY A 144 -14.40 -45.45 -5.39
N ALA A 145 -14.67 -44.28 -4.79
CA ALA A 145 -15.98 -43.63 -4.90
C ALA A 145 -16.37 -43.31 -6.35
N SER A 146 -17.67 -43.25 -6.62
CA SER A 146 -18.18 -43.06 -7.98
C SER A 146 -17.72 -41.73 -8.58
N TYR A 147 -17.68 -41.67 -9.92
CA TYR A 147 -17.30 -40.44 -10.61
C TYR A 147 -18.26 -39.28 -10.30
N SER A 148 -19.57 -39.54 -10.23
CA SER A 148 -20.60 -38.52 -9.99
C SER A 148 -20.47 -37.91 -8.59
N GLU A 149 -20.16 -38.70 -7.56
CA GLU A 149 -19.94 -38.19 -6.21
C GLU A 149 -18.68 -37.32 -6.14
N ARG A 150 -17.57 -37.78 -6.77
CA ARG A 150 -16.33 -37.00 -6.85
C ARG A 150 -16.50 -35.69 -7.62
N ALA A 151 -17.28 -35.71 -8.71
CA ALA A 151 -17.56 -34.51 -9.50
C ALA A 151 -18.25 -33.42 -8.67
N ARG A 152 -19.23 -33.78 -7.83
CA ARG A 152 -19.94 -32.82 -6.94
C ARG A 152 -19.00 -32.14 -5.94
N ILE A 153 -18.09 -32.88 -5.32
CA ILE A 153 -17.10 -32.31 -4.39
C ILE A 153 -16.11 -31.41 -5.14
N LYS A 154 -15.66 -31.84 -6.32
CA LYS A 154 -14.76 -31.05 -7.17
C LYS A 154 -15.39 -29.72 -7.60
N GLU A 155 -16.68 -29.70 -7.94
CA GLU A 155 -17.43 -28.49 -8.27
C GLU A 155 -17.48 -27.52 -7.08
N LYS A 156 -17.72 -28.01 -5.86
CA LYS A 156 -17.68 -27.18 -4.64
C LYS A 156 -16.29 -26.59 -4.39
N ILE A 157 -15.23 -27.38 -4.56
CA ILE A 157 -13.84 -26.91 -4.46
C ILE A 157 -13.60 -25.77 -5.45
N GLN A 158 -13.95 -25.97 -6.73
CA GLN A 158 -13.79 -24.95 -7.77
C GLN A 158 -14.64 -23.71 -7.54
N LEU A 159 -15.82 -23.85 -6.92
CA LEU A 159 -16.63 -22.72 -6.52
C LEU A 159 -15.92 -21.89 -5.44
N LEU A 160 -15.43 -22.54 -4.38
CA LEU A 160 -14.72 -21.88 -3.27
C LEU A 160 -13.45 -21.17 -3.73
N GLU A 161 -12.68 -21.77 -4.63
CA GLU A 161 -11.48 -21.15 -5.23
C GLU A 161 -11.82 -19.79 -5.89
N LYS A 162 -13.02 -19.63 -6.45
CA LYS A 162 -13.50 -18.38 -7.06
C LYS A 162 -14.05 -17.36 -6.05
N GLN A 163 -14.38 -17.80 -4.83
CA GLN A 163 -14.95 -16.93 -3.79
C GLN A 163 -13.89 -16.24 -2.94
N TYR A 164 -12.68 -16.79 -2.88
CA TYR A 164 -11.58 -16.20 -2.13
C TYR A 164 -11.39 -14.72 -2.46
N HIS A 165 -11.46 -13.87 -1.43
CA HIS A 165 -11.33 -12.43 -1.58
C HIS A 165 -9.85 -12.07 -1.71
N LYS A 166 -9.50 -11.44 -2.83
CA LYS A 166 -8.13 -11.03 -3.12
C LYS A 166 -7.88 -9.64 -2.54
N PRO A 167 -6.73 -9.39 -1.88
CA PRO A 167 -6.38 -8.05 -1.42
C PRO A 167 -6.19 -7.11 -2.61
N GLY A 168 -6.47 -5.81 -2.41
CA GLY A 168 -6.59 -4.81 -3.49
C GLY A 168 -5.35 -4.61 -4.37
N TYR A 169 -4.16 -4.95 -3.87
CA TYR A 169 -2.94 -4.90 -4.67
C TYR A 169 -2.90 -5.95 -5.80
N ILE A 170 -3.65 -7.06 -5.68
CA ILE A 170 -3.75 -8.10 -6.72
C ILE A 170 -4.57 -7.64 -7.93
N PRO A 171 -5.83 -7.18 -7.80
CA PRO A 171 -6.55 -6.62 -8.94
C PRO A 171 -5.85 -5.39 -9.51
N LEU A 172 -5.21 -4.55 -8.70
CA LEU A 172 -4.40 -3.44 -9.21
C LEU A 172 -3.24 -3.92 -10.11
N LEU A 173 -2.44 -4.87 -9.63
CA LEU A 173 -1.34 -5.46 -10.40
C LEU A 173 -1.84 -6.07 -11.71
N LYS A 174 -2.99 -6.76 -11.67
CA LYS A 174 -3.61 -7.35 -12.86
C LYS A 174 -4.02 -6.31 -13.89
N GLU A 175 -4.61 -5.19 -13.45
CA GLU A 175 -4.96 -4.09 -14.37
C GLU A 175 -3.70 -3.42 -14.95
N LEU A 176 -2.62 -3.30 -14.17
CA LEU A 176 -1.32 -2.85 -14.67
C LEU A 176 -0.76 -3.83 -15.72
N GLN A 177 -0.84 -5.14 -15.47
CA GLN A 177 -0.36 -6.17 -16.40
C GLN A 177 -1.13 -6.22 -17.73
N LYS A 178 -2.40 -5.79 -17.75
CA LYS A 178 -3.13 -5.59 -19.01
C LYS A 178 -2.57 -4.44 -19.85
N LEU A 179 -2.00 -3.42 -19.21
CA LEU A 179 -1.36 -2.29 -19.89
C LEU A 179 0.07 -2.64 -20.33
N ASP A 180 0.81 -3.39 -19.50
CA ASP A 180 2.14 -3.92 -19.79
C ASP A 180 2.39 -5.18 -18.95
N PRO A 181 2.55 -6.38 -19.55
CA PRO A 181 2.68 -7.63 -18.81
C PRO A 181 3.95 -7.72 -17.94
N SER A 182 4.89 -6.79 -18.10
CA SER A 182 6.12 -6.72 -17.31
C SER A 182 5.93 -6.08 -15.93
N TRP A 183 4.74 -5.57 -15.61
CA TRP A 183 4.45 -5.07 -14.27
C TRP A 183 4.58 -6.16 -13.21
N ALA A 184 5.27 -5.83 -12.13
CA ALA A 184 5.55 -6.67 -10.98
C ALA A 184 5.41 -5.86 -9.69
N LEU A 185 5.34 -6.55 -8.55
CA LEU A 185 5.18 -5.93 -7.23
C LEU A 185 6.13 -6.57 -6.22
N ILE A 186 6.93 -5.75 -5.54
CA ILE A 186 7.61 -6.11 -4.30
C ILE A 186 6.83 -5.49 -3.15
N LEU A 187 6.30 -6.31 -2.24
CA LEU A 187 5.44 -5.90 -1.12
C LEU A 187 6.15 -6.21 0.20
N SER A 188 5.99 -5.38 1.23
CA SER A 188 6.56 -5.65 2.55
C SER A 188 6.14 -7.03 3.08
N GLY A 189 7.07 -7.70 3.76
CA GLY A 189 6.84 -9.04 4.32
C GLY A 189 5.96 -9.00 5.57
N ASP A 190 6.04 -7.90 6.33
CA ASP A 190 5.25 -7.65 7.53
C ASP A 190 4.32 -6.43 7.31
N GLU A 191 3.17 -6.42 7.99
CA GLU A 191 2.31 -5.25 8.13
C GLU A 191 2.80 -4.33 9.26
N GLU A 192 2.69 -3.02 9.06
CA GLU A 192 3.21 -2.02 9.98
C GLU A 192 2.08 -1.14 10.56
N GLY A 193 2.10 -0.96 11.87
CA GLY A 193 1.17 -0.12 12.62
C GLY A 193 1.58 -0.02 14.07
N THR A 194 1.08 1.01 14.77
CA THR A 194 1.24 1.08 16.23
C THR A 194 0.48 -0.07 16.89
N GLU A 195 0.93 -0.60 18.02
CA GLU A 195 0.27 -1.71 18.75
C GLU A 195 -1.24 -1.55 18.99
N LYS A 196 -1.72 -0.30 19.12
CA LYS A 196 -3.13 0.03 19.35
C LYS A 196 -3.92 0.33 18.07
N SER A 197 -3.30 0.22 16.90
CA SER A 197 -3.94 0.52 15.63
C SER A 197 -4.90 -0.61 15.28
N THR A 198 -6.08 -0.24 14.77
CA THR A 198 -7.02 -1.21 14.19
C THR A 198 -6.70 -1.54 12.73
N VAL A 199 -5.74 -0.81 12.14
CA VAL A 199 -5.34 -0.94 10.73
C VAL A 199 -3.82 -0.92 10.67
N HIS A 200 -3.26 -2.04 10.22
CA HIS A 200 -1.86 -2.17 9.86
C HIS A 200 -1.75 -2.09 8.34
N GLU A 201 -0.65 -1.50 7.86
CA GLU A 201 -0.44 -1.21 6.45
C GLU A 201 0.80 -1.92 5.92
N LEU A 202 0.71 -2.34 4.68
CA LEU A 202 1.83 -2.78 3.87
C LEU A 202 2.33 -1.59 3.04
N ALA A 203 3.61 -1.62 2.69
CA ALA A 203 4.20 -0.75 1.68
C ALA A 203 4.65 -1.61 0.50
N GLY A 204 4.72 -1.03 -0.70
CA GLY A 204 5.17 -1.79 -1.87
C GLY A 204 5.78 -0.95 -2.97
N PHE A 205 6.49 -1.63 -3.88
CA PHE A 205 7.05 -1.10 -5.10
C PHE A 205 6.43 -1.81 -6.29
N PHE A 206 5.50 -1.14 -6.97
CA PHE A 206 5.05 -1.58 -8.29
C PHE A 206 6.10 -1.12 -9.31
N TYR A 207 6.63 -2.03 -10.12
CA TYR A 207 7.65 -1.68 -11.11
C TYR A 207 7.41 -2.36 -12.45
N ARG A 208 7.83 -1.69 -13.53
CA ARG A 208 7.74 -2.17 -14.90
C ARG A 208 9.07 -2.82 -15.29
N ALA A 209 9.08 -4.14 -15.41
CA ALA A 209 10.32 -4.89 -15.63
C ALA A 209 10.98 -4.64 -16.99
N THR A 210 10.31 -4.02 -17.97
CA THR A 210 10.97 -3.54 -19.20
C THR A 210 11.88 -2.34 -18.98
N LYS A 211 11.78 -1.66 -17.83
CA LYS A 211 12.48 -0.40 -17.52
C LYS A 211 13.37 -0.49 -16.30
N VAL A 212 12.94 -1.26 -15.30
CA VAL A 212 13.58 -1.36 -14.00
C VAL A 212 13.75 -2.82 -13.62
N GLU A 213 14.91 -3.21 -13.11
CA GLU A 213 15.11 -4.48 -12.43
C GLU A 213 15.40 -4.24 -10.94
N PRO A 214 14.83 -5.04 -10.02
CA PRO A 214 15.31 -5.06 -8.65
C PRO A 214 16.70 -5.68 -8.60
N ILE A 215 17.59 -5.08 -7.81
CA ILE A 215 18.93 -5.59 -7.54
C ILE A 215 19.07 -5.87 -6.05
N GLU A 216 20.10 -6.61 -5.68
CA GLU A 216 20.38 -6.94 -4.28
C GLU A 216 20.63 -5.67 -3.46
N ASN A 217 19.92 -5.53 -2.34
CA ASN A 217 20.12 -4.43 -1.40
C ASN A 217 21.09 -4.92 -0.31
N GLU A 218 22.28 -4.30 -0.22
CA GLU A 218 23.36 -4.75 0.68
C GLU A 218 22.94 -4.76 2.17
N TYR A 219 22.06 -3.83 2.59
CA TYR A 219 21.52 -3.85 3.95
C TYR A 219 20.58 -5.04 4.15
N CYS A 220 19.65 -5.27 3.23
CA CYS A 220 18.71 -6.37 3.34
C CYS A 220 19.41 -7.72 3.29
N ASP A 221 20.41 -7.91 2.42
CA ASP A 221 21.18 -9.16 2.34
C ASP A 221 21.90 -9.47 3.65
N LYS A 222 22.55 -8.46 4.24
CA LYS A 222 23.28 -8.62 5.50
C LYS A 222 22.40 -9.07 6.67
N TYR A 223 21.17 -8.54 6.75
CA TYR A 223 20.31 -8.72 7.92
C TYR A 223 19.18 -9.74 7.72
N PHE A 224 18.82 -10.08 6.49
CA PHE A 224 17.76 -11.01 6.17
C PHE A 224 18.31 -12.17 5.34
N LYS A 225 18.43 -13.34 5.98
CA LYS A 225 18.95 -14.55 5.33
C LYS A 225 17.96 -15.03 4.26
N GLY A 226 18.33 -14.93 2.98
CA GLY A 226 17.52 -15.41 1.86
C GLY A 226 18.28 -15.37 0.54
N SER A 227 17.81 -16.11 -0.47
CA SER A 227 18.54 -16.26 -1.74
C SER A 227 18.57 -15.00 -2.63
N LYS A 228 17.73 -14.00 -2.33
CA LYS A 228 17.64 -12.70 -3.02
C LYS A 228 17.08 -11.66 -2.05
N ALA A 229 17.84 -10.64 -1.69
CA ALA A 229 17.42 -9.62 -0.74
C ALA A 229 17.17 -8.27 -1.44
N TYR A 230 16.14 -8.22 -2.30
CA TYR A 230 15.83 -7.01 -3.07
C TYR A 230 15.25 -5.88 -2.23
N ALA A 231 14.51 -6.23 -1.18
CA ALA A 231 13.84 -5.29 -0.29
C ALA A 231 13.71 -5.85 1.12
N CYS A 232 13.43 -4.98 2.08
CA CYS A 232 13.10 -5.36 3.45
C CYS A 232 12.52 -4.16 4.21
N THR A 233 11.88 -4.42 5.34
CA THR A 233 11.59 -3.39 6.34
C THR A 233 12.79 -3.27 7.28
N PRO A 234 13.48 -2.11 7.38
CA PRO A 234 14.63 -1.98 8.25
C PRO A 234 14.30 -2.28 9.70
N MET A 235 15.20 -2.97 10.40
CA MET A 235 14.93 -3.41 11.77
C MET A 235 15.03 -2.28 12.79
N PHE A 236 15.78 -1.20 12.51
CA PHE A 236 16.10 -0.13 13.46
C PHE A 236 16.65 -0.64 14.82
N ALA A 237 17.33 -1.78 14.77
CA ALA A 237 17.88 -2.47 15.92
C ALA A 237 19.33 -2.04 16.23
N LYS A 238 19.81 -2.40 17.41
CA LYS A 238 21.11 -1.99 17.96
C LYS A 238 22.29 -2.33 17.03
N GLU A 239 22.21 -3.45 16.31
CA GLU A 239 23.28 -4.00 15.48
C GLU A 239 23.69 -3.07 14.34
N PHE A 240 22.73 -2.37 13.74
CA PHE A 240 23.00 -1.39 12.68
C PHE A 240 22.85 0.04 13.15
N TYR A 241 21.82 0.32 13.95
CA TYR A 241 21.43 1.66 14.32
C TYR A 241 22.15 2.17 15.59
N GLY A 242 22.85 1.29 16.31
CA GLY A 242 23.57 1.59 17.55
C GLY A 242 22.70 1.59 18.81
N ARG A 243 21.37 1.60 18.64
CA ARG A 243 20.36 1.46 19.70
C ARG A 243 19.06 0.93 19.10
N ASP A 244 18.18 0.42 19.95
CA ASP A 244 16.88 -0.08 19.49
C ASP A 244 15.82 1.05 19.50
N VAL A 245 15.28 1.35 18.32
CA VAL A 245 14.24 2.38 18.14
C VAL A 245 13.05 1.91 17.29
N HIS A 246 12.93 0.61 17.00
CA HIS A 246 11.85 0.10 16.15
C HIS A 246 10.46 0.44 16.73
N GLN A 247 10.33 0.38 18.06
CA GLN A 247 9.12 0.68 18.82
C GLN A 247 8.72 2.17 18.78
N LEU A 248 9.55 3.04 18.21
CA LEU A 248 9.26 4.48 18.07
C LEU A 248 8.55 4.80 16.75
N PHE A 249 8.45 3.84 15.85
CA PHE A 249 7.75 3.98 14.58
C PHE A 249 6.29 3.56 14.71
N ALA A 250 5.39 4.31 14.08
CA ALA A 250 4.09 3.79 13.70
C ALA A 250 4.26 2.82 12.52
N ARG A 251 5.07 3.21 11.53
CA ARG A 251 5.36 2.41 10.35
C ARG A 251 6.79 2.60 9.90
N ARG A 252 7.55 1.53 9.90
CA ARG A 252 8.91 1.53 9.35
C ARG A 252 8.82 1.61 7.82
N PRO A 253 9.74 2.32 7.15
CA PRO A 253 9.74 2.38 5.68
C PRO A 253 10.05 1.01 5.08
N LEU A 254 9.55 0.75 3.87
CA LEU A 254 10.08 -0.34 3.05
C LEU A 254 11.27 0.20 2.26
N VAL A 255 12.41 -0.48 2.30
CA VAL A 255 13.59 -0.16 1.48
C VAL A 255 13.78 -1.22 0.41
N GLY A 256 14.18 -0.81 -0.80
CA GLY A 256 14.60 -1.73 -1.86
C GLY A 256 15.56 -1.06 -2.85
N SER A 257 16.36 -1.87 -3.54
CA SER A 257 17.34 -1.39 -4.52
C SER A 257 16.95 -1.79 -5.93
N PHE A 258 17.17 -0.88 -6.88
CA PHE A 258 16.72 -1.01 -8.26
C PHE A 258 17.77 -0.51 -9.23
N ARG A 259 17.71 -1.00 -10.47
CA ARG A 259 18.53 -0.52 -11.58
C ARG A 259 17.69 -0.24 -12.81
N SER A 260 18.01 0.86 -13.48
CA SER A 260 17.52 1.19 -14.81
C SER A 260 18.68 1.67 -15.66
N GLY A 261 19.04 0.91 -16.70
CA GLY A 261 20.14 1.30 -17.57
C GLY A 261 21.48 1.31 -16.82
N ASN A 262 22.11 2.47 -16.73
CA ASN A 262 23.34 2.67 -15.97
C ASN A 262 23.12 3.17 -14.55
N PHE A 263 21.89 3.59 -14.20
CA PHE A 263 21.55 4.17 -12.91
C PHE A 263 21.03 3.08 -11.97
N ASP A 264 21.72 2.83 -10.84
CA ASP A 264 21.14 2.17 -9.68
C ASP A 264 20.79 3.17 -8.57
N PHE A 265 19.88 2.75 -7.69
CA PHE A 265 19.42 3.56 -6.57
C PHE A 265 18.76 2.69 -5.50
N THR A 266 18.77 3.19 -4.28
CA THR A 266 17.94 2.69 -3.17
C THR A 266 16.70 3.58 -3.00
N LEU A 267 15.52 2.98 -2.99
CA LEU A 267 14.25 3.66 -2.76
C LEU A 267 13.64 3.25 -1.42
N LEU A 268 13.25 4.25 -0.62
CA LEU A 268 12.50 4.07 0.63
C LEU A 268 11.08 4.59 0.43
N SER A 269 10.08 3.75 0.73
CA SER A 269 8.67 4.12 0.80
C SER A 269 8.27 4.32 2.25
N ALA A 270 7.84 5.52 2.62
CA ALA A 270 7.43 5.85 3.98
C ALA A 270 5.99 6.36 4.05
N HIS A 271 5.26 5.99 5.11
CA HIS A 271 3.97 6.59 5.43
C HIS A 271 3.94 6.98 6.90
N ILE A 272 4.19 8.26 7.16
CA ILE A 272 4.37 8.80 8.51
C ILE A 272 3.00 9.19 9.07
N ILE A 273 2.43 8.35 9.93
CA ILE A 273 1.09 8.59 10.51
C ILE A 273 1.11 9.03 11.96
N HIS A 274 2.24 8.93 12.68
CA HIS A 274 2.25 9.04 14.14
C HIS A 274 1.35 10.16 14.68
N ASN A 275 0.22 9.74 15.24
CA ASN A 275 -0.58 10.61 16.08
C ASN A 275 0.11 10.62 17.44
N THR A 276 0.28 11.80 18.02
CA THR A 276 0.85 12.01 19.35
C THR A 276 0.37 10.94 20.34
N PRO A 277 1.27 10.13 20.92
CA PRO A 277 0.85 9.14 21.90
C PRO A 277 0.10 9.83 23.03
N GLY A 278 -1.04 9.26 23.43
CA GLY A 278 -1.72 9.70 24.65
C GLY A 278 -0.87 9.44 25.90
N ASP A 279 -0.05 8.38 25.84
CA ASP A 279 0.85 7.95 26.92
C ASP A 279 2.05 8.91 27.08
N GLU A 280 2.23 9.44 28.28
CA GLU A 280 3.30 10.41 28.59
C GLU A 280 4.69 9.80 28.56
N SER A 281 4.85 8.56 29.04
CA SER A 281 6.12 7.84 29.01
C SER A 281 6.59 7.65 27.57
N LYS A 282 5.67 7.25 26.67
CA LYS A 282 5.97 7.07 25.26
C LYS A 282 6.32 8.38 24.57
N ARG A 283 5.63 9.47 24.91
CA ARG A 283 5.97 10.81 24.40
C ARG A 283 7.40 11.19 24.80
N LYS A 284 7.75 11.01 26.07
CA LYS A 284 9.09 11.29 26.58
C LYS A 284 10.15 10.41 25.91
N GLU A 285 9.90 9.11 25.75
CA GLU A 285 10.79 8.18 25.05
C GLU A 285 11.08 8.64 23.61
N ILE A 286 10.03 9.03 22.86
CA ILE A 286 10.18 9.56 21.49
C ILE A 286 11.01 10.85 21.50
N LEU A 287 10.70 11.78 22.41
CA LEU A 287 11.36 13.08 22.48
C LEU A 287 12.85 12.96 22.86
N GLU A 288 13.17 12.13 23.85
CA GLU A 288 14.53 11.90 24.30
C GLU A 288 15.33 11.17 23.22
N SER A 289 14.73 10.15 22.60
CA SER A 289 15.40 9.37 21.56
C SER A 289 15.69 10.19 20.31
N ALA A 290 14.69 10.91 19.79
CA ALA A 290 14.85 11.66 18.54
C ALA A 290 15.53 13.01 18.74
N PHE A 291 15.27 13.71 19.84
CA PHE A 291 15.66 15.12 20.00
C PHE A 291 16.53 15.40 21.23
N GLY A 292 16.72 14.43 22.14
CA GLY A 292 17.49 14.63 23.37
C GLY A 292 16.82 15.59 24.35
N VAL A 293 15.50 15.76 24.26
CA VAL A 293 14.71 16.62 25.15
C VAL A 293 13.54 15.83 25.73
N ASP A 294 12.97 16.31 26.83
CA ASP A 294 11.83 15.71 27.52
C ASP A 294 10.47 16.34 27.14
N ASP A 295 10.49 17.49 26.47
CA ASP A 295 9.31 18.25 26.06
C ASP A 295 9.44 18.82 24.64
N PHE A 296 8.38 18.72 23.84
CA PHE A 296 8.40 19.15 22.43
C PHE A 296 8.60 20.67 22.26
N THR A 297 8.28 21.48 23.28
CA THR A 297 8.53 22.93 23.27
C THR A 297 10.01 23.27 23.27
N LYS A 298 10.88 22.34 23.69
CA LYS A 298 12.34 22.50 23.73
C LYS A 298 13.02 22.16 22.38
N ILE A 299 12.30 21.57 21.42
CA ILE A 299 12.84 21.21 20.11
C ILE A 299 13.12 22.44 19.24
N GLY A 300 12.28 23.48 19.39
CA GLY A 300 12.36 24.73 18.65
C GLY A 300 11.12 25.03 17.80
N TYR A 301 11.21 26.09 17.00
CA TYR A 301 10.10 26.59 16.19
C TYR A 301 9.70 25.61 15.07
N GLY A 302 8.39 25.45 14.85
CA GLY A 302 7.84 24.57 13.79
C GLY A 302 7.55 23.15 14.25
N VAL A 303 7.88 22.80 15.50
CA VAL A 303 7.46 21.53 16.12
C VAL A 303 6.45 21.81 17.21
N GLY A 304 5.34 21.09 17.19
CA GLY A 304 4.30 21.20 18.19
C GLY A 304 3.75 19.83 18.57
N LYS A 305 2.78 19.85 19.50
CA LYS A 305 2.12 18.64 20.00
C LYS A 305 1.71 17.68 18.89
N LYS A 306 1.20 18.20 17.76
CA LYS A 306 0.69 17.41 16.62
C LYS A 306 1.76 16.92 15.63
N THR A 307 2.97 17.48 15.65
CA THR A 307 3.98 17.24 14.60
C THR A 307 5.27 16.59 15.12
N PHE A 308 5.60 16.69 16.43
CA PHE A 308 6.88 16.19 16.95
C PHE A 308 7.11 14.71 16.68
N ALA A 309 6.08 13.88 16.82
CA ALA A 309 6.24 12.43 16.64
C ALA A 309 6.46 12.06 15.16
N ARG A 310 5.86 12.81 14.23
CA ARG A 310 6.12 12.65 12.79
C ARG A 310 7.54 13.05 12.45
N PHE A 311 8.00 14.19 12.97
CA PHE A 311 9.40 14.60 12.80
C PHE A 311 10.38 13.62 13.46
N ALA A 312 10.01 12.96 14.55
CA ALA A 312 10.83 11.93 15.18
C ALA A 312 11.01 10.71 14.26
N GLU A 313 9.93 10.20 13.66
CA GLU A 313 10.01 9.12 12.66
C GLU A 313 10.89 9.52 11.48
N VAL A 314 10.67 10.71 10.92
CA VAL A 314 11.50 11.23 9.81
C VAL A 314 12.97 11.30 10.23
N ARG A 315 13.27 11.84 11.42
CA ARG A 315 14.66 11.92 11.91
C ARG A 315 15.31 10.55 12.04
N HIS A 316 14.57 9.55 12.53
CA HIS A 316 15.09 8.20 12.63
C HIS A 316 15.37 7.57 11.25
N ILE A 317 14.50 7.83 10.25
CA ILE A 317 14.73 7.42 8.85
C ILE A 317 15.95 8.13 8.27
N MET A 318 16.11 9.43 8.48
CA MET A 318 17.27 10.18 7.97
C MET A 318 18.58 9.68 8.58
N ASN A 319 18.61 9.41 9.89
CA ASN A 319 19.75 8.75 10.56
C ASN A 319 20.05 7.38 9.93
N PHE A 320 19.03 6.59 9.62
CA PHE A 320 19.19 5.31 8.94
C PHE A 320 19.77 5.48 7.54
N ILE A 321 19.30 6.45 6.76
CA ILE A 321 19.86 6.77 5.43
C ILE A 321 21.33 7.19 5.54
N SER A 322 21.70 8.02 6.52
CA SER A 322 23.12 8.35 6.75
C SER A 322 23.97 7.12 7.08
N LEU A 323 23.43 6.18 7.85
CA LEU A 323 24.10 4.91 8.13
C LEU A 323 24.18 4.03 6.89
N LEU A 324 23.17 4.01 6.03
CA LEU A 324 23.21 3.29 4.76
C LEU A 324 24.36 3.81 3.90
N LYS A 325 24.35 5.12 3.59
CA LYS A 325 25.39 5.79 2.79
C LYS A 325 26.80 5.58 3.36
N LYS A 326 26.93 5.53 4.69
CA LYS A 326 28.23 5.29 5.36
C LYS A 326 28.73 3.85 5.26
N ASN A 327 27.85 2.86 5.28
CA ASN A 327 28.23 1.44 5.44
C ASN A 327 28.13 0.62 4.14
N TYR A 328 27.49 1.17 3.10
CA TYR A 328 27.18 0.49 1.85
C TYR A 328 27.61 1.34 0.66
N LYS A 329 27.75 0.70 -0.51
CA LYS A 329 28.30 1.35 -1.71
C LYS A 329 27.33 2.33 -2.33
N GLU A 330 26.09 1.91 -2.48
CA GLU A 330 24.98 2.69 -3.05
C GLU A 330 24.79 4.01 -2.30
N GLN A 331 24.99 5.14 -2.98
CA GLN A 331 24.84 6.47 -2.42
C GLN A 331 23.58 7.19 -2.91
N ASP A 332 22.95 6.70 -3.98
CA ASP A 332 21.72 7.21 -4.55
C ASP A 332 20.50 6.71 -3.78
N VAL A 333 20.30 7.33 -2.61
CA VAL A 333 19.21 7.00 -1.69
C VAL A 333 18.07 8.02 -1.80
N ILE A 334 16.91 7.54 -2.23
CA ILE A 334 15.70 8.33 -2.43
C ILE A 334 14.67 7.93 -1.36
N LEU A 335 14.20 8.90 -0.57
CA LEU A 335 13.07 8.71 0.33
C LEU A 335 11.82 9.34 -0.28
N ALA A 336 10.72 8.59 -0.34
CA ALA A 336 9.47 9.04 -0.93
C ALA A 336 8.26 8.59 -0.10
N GLY A 337 7.21 9.41 -0.04
CA GLY A 337 5.98 9.00 0.60
C GLY A 337 5.12 10.13 1.14
N ASP A 338 4.10 9.77 1.91
CA ASP A 338 3.24 10.68 2.67
C ASP A 338 3.83 10.88 4.08
N PHE A 339 4.30 12.10 4.35
CA PHE A 339 4.94 12.47 5.60
C PHE A 339 3.96 13.03 6.62
N ASN A 340 2.71 13.34 6.24
CA ASN A 340 1.75 14.09 7.05
C ASN A 340 2.35 15.36 7.71
N LEU A 341 3.31 15.98 7.03
CA LEU A 341 4.04 17.18 7.45
C LEU A 341 4.07 18.13 6.25
N GLN A 342 3.72 19.40 6.46
CA GLN A 342 3.73 20.36 5.36
C GLN A 342 5.14 20.84 5.04
N MET A 343 5.40 21.18 3.78
CA MET A 343 6.70 21.74 3.39
C MET A 343 7.03 23.06 4.10
N ASP A 344 6.03 23.86 4.44
CA ASP A 344 6.19 25.15 5.11
C ASP A 344 6.43 25.03 6.63
N GLU A 345 6.44 23.81 7.17
CA GLU A 345 6.82 23.56 8.56
C GLU A 345 8.31 23.95 8.76
N ARG A 346 8.55 24.98 9.57
CA ARG A 346 9.88 25.60 9.74
C ARG A 346 10.98 24.63 10.19
N TYR A 347 10.59 23.54 10.86
CA TYR A 347 11.53 22.57 11.40
C TYR A 347 12.22 21.73 10.34
N TRP A 348 11.69 21.64 9.11
CA TRP A 348 12.38 20.95 8.00
C TRP A 348 13.80 21.47 7.79
N LYS A 349 13.99 22.78 7.84
CA LYS A 349 15.32 23.40 7.69
C LYS A 349 16.29 22.99 8.80
N VAL A 350 15.79 22.83 10.02
CA VAL A 350 16.61 22.38 11.17
C VAL A 350 16.96 20.92 10.98
N LEU A 351 15.96 20.07 10.73
CA LEU A 351 16.15 18.63 10.56
C LEU A 351 17.10 18.32 9.39
N LEU A 352 16.89 18.92 8.22
CA LEU A 352 17.74 18.70 7.04
C LEU A 352 19.12 19.37 7.17
N GLY A 353 19.27 20.36 8.05
CA GLY A 353 20.57 20.93 8.39
C GLY A 353 21.55 19.93 9.01
N ASP A 354 21.03 18.88 9.66
CA ASP A 354 21.82 17.78 10.21
C ASP A 354 22.29 16.78 9.13
N TYR A 355 21.75 16.85 7.91
CA TYR A 355 22.00 15.91 6.82
C TYR A 355 22.42 16.67 5.54
N PRO A 356 23.69 17.10 5.44
CA PRO A 356 24.17 17.91 4.33
C PRO A 356 23.83 17.31 2.96
N GLY A 357 23.29 18.13 2.07
CA GLY A 357 22.88 17.74 0.71
C GLY A 357 21.42 17.29 0.60
N MET A 358 20.81 16.80 1.68
CA MET A 358 19.42 16.33 1.65
C MET A 358 18.43 17.49 1.58
N GLU A 359 17.52 17.42 0.60
CA GLU A 359 16.53 18.44 0.33
C GLU A 359 15.12 17.85 0.25
N LEU A 360 14.15 18.56 0.84
CA LEU A 360 12.73 18.25 0.69
C LEU A 360 12.23 18.78 -0.65
N LYS A 361 11.52 17.95 -1.41
CA LYS A 361 10.93 18.29 -2.70
C LYS A 361 9.41 18.22 -2.64
N ILE A 362 8.77 18.81 -3.66
CA ILE A 362 7.31 18.97 -3.82
C ILE A 362 6.74 20.12 -2.96
N GLU A 363 6.47 21.26 -3.60
CA GLU A 363 5.89 22.46 -2.97
C GLU A 363 4.37 22.52 -3.03
N GLY A 364 3.75 21.89 -4.03
CA GLY A 364 2.31 21.95 -4.25
C GLY A 364 1.52 21.00 -3.34
N LYS A 365 0.22 21.25 -3.22
CA LYS A 365 -0.69 20.42 -2.42
C LYS A 365 -0.98 19.09 -3.10
N THR A 366 -0.98 18.02 -2.32
CA THR A 366 -1.17 16.63 -2.78
C THR A 366 -2.41 15.99 -2.17
N SER A 367 -2.80 16.32 -0.93
CA SER A 367 -4.02 15.78 -0.34
C SER A 367 -5.26 16.40 -0.98
N ILE A 368 -6.23 15.55 -1.32
CA ILE A 368 -7.52 15.91 -1.89
C ILE A 368 -8.39 16.57 -0.82
N ALA A 369 -8.95 17.74 -1.14
CA ALA A 369 -9.89 18.43 -0.27
C ALA A 369 -11.20 17.65 -0.17
N ARG A 370 -11.84 17.58 1.00
CA ARG A 370 -13.17 16.92 1.11
C ARG A 370 -14.28 17.71 0.41
N GLY A 371 -14.27 19.03 0.61
CA GLY A 371 -15.30 19.93 0.10
C GLY A 371 -14.77 20.95 -0.90
N ARG A 372 -15.69 21.59 -1.61
CA ARG A 372 -15.41 22.64 -2.59
C ARG A 372 -14.88 23.93 -1.94
N LEU A 373 -15.33 24.20 -0.71
CA LEU A 373 -14.95 25.37 0.07
C LEU A 373 -14.26 24.97 1.37
N SER A 374 -13.25 25.76 1.76
CA SER A 374 -12.61 25.72 3.07
C SER A 374 -12.49 27.15 3.57
N SER A 375 -13.15 27.46 4.70
CA SER A 375 -13.21 28.81 5.26
C SER A 375 -13.64 29.88 4.23
N GLY A 376 -14.64 29.54 3.40
CA GLY A 376 -15.18 30.42 2.36
C GLY A 376 -14.35 30.54 1.08
N ARG A 377 -13.18 29.90 1.00
CA ARG A 377 -12.32 29.91 -0.20
C ARG A 377 -12.45 28.60 -0.97
N LEU A 378 -12.42 28.68 -2.30
CA LEU A 378 -12.36 27.51 -3.17
C LEU A 378 -11.11 26.68 -2.87
N THR A 379 -11.28 25.38 -2.72
CA THR A 379 -10.18 24.43 -2.49
C THR A 379 -9.51 24.00 -3.78
N ASN A 380 -10.21 24.11 -4.92
CA ASN A 380 -9.78 23.59 -6.21
C ASN A 380 -9.31 22.13 -6.12
N GLY A 381 -9.99 21.32 -5.31
CA GLY A 381 -9.72 19.88 -5.20
C GLY A 381 -8.60 19.49 -4.26
N VAL A 382 -7.77 20.42 -3.76
CA VAL A 382 -6.59 20.12 -2.95
C VAL A 382 -6.54 20.89 -1.65
N LYS A 383 -5.87 20.36 -0.63
CA LYS A 383 -5.83 20.97 0.72
C LYS A 383 -4.42 21.11 1.31
N ASN A 384 -3.72 20.00 1.51
CA ASN A 384 -2.43 19.95 2.21
C ASN A 384 -1.34 19.46 1.25
N ASN A 385 -0.08 19.78 1.55
CA ASN A 385 1.10 19.25 0.89
C ASN A 385 1.77 18.28 1.87
N TYR A 386 1.56 16.98 1.72
CA TYR A 386 2.11 15.97 2.64
C TYR A 386 3.00 14.94 1.93
N ASP A 387 2.89 14.82 0.61
CA ASP A 387 3.65 13.84 -0.14
C ASP A 387 4.93 14.50 -0.65
N HIS A 388 6.07 13.96 -0.26
CA HIS A 388 7.38 14.54 -0.56
C HIS A 388 8.39 13.53 -1.07
N PHE A 389 9.44 14.05 -1.70
CA PHE A 389 10.72 13.35 -1.80
C PHE A 389 11.73 14.01 -0.87
N ILE A 390 12.61 13.22 -0.25
CA ILE A 390 13.85 13.70 0.37
C ILE A 390 15.00 13.01 -0.36
N ILE A 391 15.89 13.82 -0.93
CA ILE A 391 16.96 13.37 -1.81
C ILE A 391 18.15 14.32 -1.75
N ASP A 392 19.35 13.79 -1.98
CA ASP A 392 20.58 14.56 -2.15
C ASP A 392 20.85 14.80 -3.65
N ASP A 393 20.43 15.95 -4.17
CA ASP A 393 20.56 16.29 -5.61
C ASP A 393 22.02 16.32 -6.09
N LYS A 394 23.00 16.47 -5.18
CA LYS A 394 24.41 16.45 -5.56
C LYS A 394 24.92 15.04 -5.78
N GLN A 395 24.51 14.12 -4.90
CA GLN A 395 24.83 12.71 -5.06
C GLN A 395 24.03 12.13 -6.23
N THR A 396 22.70 12.24 -6.16
CA THR A 396 21.76 11.69 -7.13
C THR A 396 21.50 12.69 -8.27
N ALA A 397 22.57 13.16 -8.89
CA ALA A 397 22.54 14.20 -9.91
C ALA A 397 21.70 13.81 -11.14
N GLY A 398 21.53 12.51 -11.39
CA GLY A 398 20.63 12.00 -12.42
C GLY A 398 19.18 12.47 -12.23
N CYS A 399 18.74 12.66 -10.99
CA CYS A 399 17.39 13.11 -10.63
C CYS A 399 17.30 14.63 -10.41
N ALA A 400 18.43 15.33 -10.28
CA ALA A 400 18.48 16.72 -9.84
C ALA A 400 17.81 17.72 -10.79
N GLY A 401 17.30 18.81 -10.20
CA GLY A 401 16.68 19.93 -10.91
C GLY A 401 15.18 20.03 -10.68
N GLU A 402 14.69 21.23 -10.37
CA GLU A 402 13.29 21.49 -9.99
C GLU A 402 12.27 20.94 -11.00
N SER A 403 12.58 21.04 -12.30
CA SER A 403 11.70 20.55 -13.36
C SER A 403 11.51 19.03 -13.40
N ASN A 404 12.28 18.26 -12.62
CA ASN A 404 12.12 16.82 -12.53
C ASN A 404 11.05 16.44 -11.50
N TYR A 405 10.85 17.22 -10.44
CA TYR A 405 9.92 16.92 -9.36
C TYR A 405 8.53 17.50 -9.63
N LYS A 406 7.50 16.65 -9.69
CA LYS A 406 6.16 17.06 -10.12
C LYS A 406 5.05 16.37 -9.35
N ILE A 407 3.93 17.07 -9.23
CA ILE A 407 2.64 16.50 -8.83
C ILE A 407 1.89 16.10 -10.09
N TYR A 408 1.29 14.93 -10.09
CA TYR A 408 0.42 14.48 -11.16
C TYR A 408 -1.04 14.69 -10.79
N ASP A 409 -1.56 15.83 -11.22
CA ASP A 409 -2.91 16.27 -10.91
C ASP A 409 -3.95 15.60 -11.82
N PHE A 410 -4.48 14.45 -11.38
CA PHE A 410 -5.56 13.75 -12.09
C PHE A 410 -6.93 14.45 -11.98
N LEU A 411 -7.07 15.49 -11.16
CA LEU A 411 -8.31 16.29 -11.06
C LEU A 411 -8.42 17.31 -12.21
N HIS A 412 -7.29 17.73 -12.78
CA HIS A 412 -7.25 18.79 -13.79
C HIS A 412 -6.58 18.37 -15.11
N ASN A 413 -6.37 17.07 -15.35
CA ASN A 413 -5.82 16.55 -16.60
C ASN A 413 -6.85 15.72 -17.40
N SER A 414 -6.40 14.94 -18.39
CA SER A 414 -7.30 14.11 -19.20
C SER A 414 -8.06 13.04 -18.41
N PHE A 415 -7.54 12.59 -17.26
CA PHE A 415 -8.21 11.65 -16.37
C PHE A 415 -9.45 12.24 -15.70
N SER A 416 -9.49 13.53 -15.41
CA SER A 416 -10.68 14.14 -14.79
C SER A 416 -11.93 13.97 -15.65
N LYS A 417 -11.79 14.13 -16.98
CA LYS A 417 -12.87 13.87 -17.93
C LYS A 417 -13.31 12.40 -17.94
N ILE A 418 -12.38 11.46 -17.75
CA ILE A 418 -12.69 10.03 -17.68
C ILE A 418 -13.44 9.72 -16.38
N ILE A 419 -12.96 10.27 -15.26
CA ILE A 419 -13.56 10.13 -13.93
C ILE A 419 -14.97 10.71 -13.94
N ASP A 420 -15.13 11.95 -14.40
CA ASP A 420 -16.42 12.64 -14.42
C ASP A 420 -17.42 11.92 -15.32
N ARG A 421 -16.98 11.44 -16.50
CA ARG A 421 -17.84 10.64 -17.38
C ARG A 421 -18.33 9.35 -16.72
N LYS A 422 -17.54 8.74 -15.84
CA LYS A 422 -17.91 7.49 -15.17
C LYS A 422 -18.73 7.72 -13.89
N TYR A 423 -18.42 8.77 -13.13
CA TYR A 423 -18.83 8.87 -11.72
C TYR A 423 -19.51 10.18 -11.32
N LEU A 424 -19.38 11.25 -12.10
CA LEU A 424 -20.01 12.53 -11.78
C LEU A 424 -21.51 12.44 -12.05
N VAL A 425 -22.31 12.60 -10.98
CA VAL A 425 -23.78 12.53 -11.06
C VAL A 425 -24.49 13.84 -10.74
N ARG A 426 -23.84 14.75 -10.02
CA ARG A 426 -24.41 16.04 -9.60
C ARG A 426 -24.60 17.03 -10.77
N SER A 427 -25.50 17.99 -10.58
CA SER A 427 -25.63 19.19 -11.42
C SER A 427 -24.39 20.10 -11.29
N THR A 428 -24.22 21.01 -12.24
CA THR A 428 -23.15 22.04 -12.20
C THR A 428 -23.53 23.23 -11.32
N THR A 429 -24.82 23.55 -11.25
CA THR A 429 -25.34 24.70 -10.50
C THR A 429 -25.82 24.26 -9.12
N PRO A 430 -25.25 24.80 -8.02
CA PRO A 430 -25.75 24.54 -6.68
C PRO A 430 -27.02 25.35 -6.39
N TYR A 431 -27.79 24.91 -5.39
CA TYR A 431 -28.91 25.66 -4.80
C TYR A 431 -28.72 25.81 -3.29
N GLN A 432 -29.37 26.82 -2.70
CA GLN A 432 -29.36 27.01 -1.25
C GLN A 432 -30.34 26.05 -0.59
N ASP A 433 -29.88 25.36 0.45
CA ASP A 433 -30.74 24.52 1.27
C ASP A 433 -31.73 25.40 2.05
N GLY A 434 -33.03 25.13 1.94
CA GLY A 434 -34.09 25.94 2.56
C GLY A 434 -33.96 26.04 4.09
N ASP A 435 -33.38 25.03 4.72
CA ASP A 435 -33.17 24.95 6.17
C ASP A 435 -31.82 25.54 6.62
N ASN A 436 -30.87 25.78 5.71
CA ASN A 436 -29.56 26.33 6.04
C ASN A 436 -28.93 27.07 4.85
N THR A 437 -29.08 28.40 4.86
CA THR A 437 -28.58 29.30 3.81
C THR A 437 -27.06 29.28 3.61
N ARG A 438 -26.29 28.67 4.53
CA ARG A 438 -24.84 28.51 4.41
C ARG A 438 -24.42 27.21 3.71
N ASN A 439 -25.35 26.27 3.49
CA ASN A 439 -25.07 25.00 2.84
C ASN A 439 -25.60 24.99 1.42
N LEU A 440 -24.68 24.89 0.46
CA LEU A 440 -25.02 24.65 -0.93
C LEU A 440 -25.19 23.15 -1.17
N LYS A 441 -26.31 22.81 -1.82
CA LYS A 441 -26.63 21.45 -2.27
C LYS A 441 -26.65 21.40 -3.80
N TYR A 442 -26.57 20.20 -4.32
CA TYR A 442 -26.69 19.91 -5.74
C TYR A 442 -27.81 18.91 -5.96
N GLU A 443 -28.46 19.01 -7.11
CA GLU A 443 -29.39 18.00 -7.57
C GLU A 443 -28.65 16.96 -8.41
N TYR A 444 -29.29 15.83 -8.69
CA TYR A 444 -28.81 14.96 -9.74
C TYR A 444 -28.97 15.65 -11.10
N SER A 445 -27.96 15.53 -11.94
CA SER A 445 -28.14 15.80 -13.37
C SER A 445 -29.01 14.71 -14.01
N THR A 446 -29.70 15.02 -15.10
CA THR A 446 -30.52 14.05 -15.85
C THR A 446 -29.71 12.82 -16.28
N ASP A 447 -28.46 13.03 -16.68
CA ASP A 447 -27.51 11.96 -17.03
C ASP A 447 -26.96 11.25 -15.77
N GLY A 448 -26.82 11.97 -14.66
CA GLY A 448 -26.35 11.46 -13.39
C GLY A 448 -27.22 10.36 -12.79
N VAL A 449 -28.56 10.49 -12.88
CA VAL A 449 -29.49 9.43 -12.44
C VAL A 449 -29.24 8.15 -13.24
N LYS A 450 -29.18 8.25 -14.57
CA LYS A 450 -28.92 7.09 -15.44
C LYS A 450 -27.55 6.45 -15.17
N LYS A 451 -26.52 7.26 -14.95
CA LYS A 451 -25.18 6.77 -14.58
C LYS A 451 -25.18 6.00 -13.28
N GLN A 452 -25.83 6.52 -12.25
CA GLN A 452 -25.97 5.85 -10.97
C GLN A 452 -26.66 4.50 -11.15
N ASP A 453 -27.82 4.47 -11.80
CA ASP A 453 -28.62 3.26 -11.94
C ASP A 453 -27.85 2.18 -12.72
N ASN A 454 -27.19 2.56 -13.82
CA ASN A 454 -26.32 1.66 -14.59
C ASN A 454 -25.12 1.16 -13.77
N PHE A 455 -24.58 1.98 -12.86
CA PHE A 455 -23.49 1.56 -11.99
C PHE A 455 -23.97 0.57 -10.92
N VAL A 456 -25.07 0.89 -10.24
CA VAL A 456 -25.72 0.04 -9.25
C VAL A 456 -26.05 -1.32 -9.86
N GLU A 457 -26.71 -1.35 -11.02
CA GLU A 457 -27.09 -2.59 -11.68
C GLU A 457 -25.87 -3.47 -11.99
N ARG A 458 -24.81 -2.89 -12.57
CA ARG A 458 -23.58 -3.65 -12.86
C ARG A 458 -22.91 -4.16 -11.59
N TYR A 459 -22.85 -3.35 -10.55
CA TYR A 459 -22.25 -3.72 -9.27
C TYR A 459 -23.04 -4.87 -8.62
N ILE A 460 -24.36 -4.77 -8.54
CA ILE A 460 -25.22 -5.81 -7.98
C ILE A 460 -25.09 -7.12 -8.74
N ARG A 461 -25.07 -7.08 -10.08
CA ARG A 461 -24.81 -8.28 -10.90
C ARG A 461 -23.43 -8.89 -10.62
N GLN A 462 -22.40 -8.09 -10.33
CA GLN A 462 -21.06 -8.59 -10.01
C GLN A 462 -20.97 -9.28 -8.64
N ILE A 463 -21.77 -8.82 -7.67
CA ILE A 463 -21.73 -9.34 -6.30
C ILE A 463 -22.81 -10.39 -6.01
N ASP A 464 -23.84 -10.52 -6.85
CA ASP A 464 -24.91 -11.51 -6.64
C ASP A 464 -24.36 -12.93 -6.58
N ASP A 465 -23.46 -13.31 -7.49
CA ASP A 465 -22.84 -14.64 -7.51
C ASP A 465 -21.67 -14.81 -6.53
N LYS A 466 -21.59 -13.94 -5.51
CA LYS A 466 -20.62 -14.08 -4.42
C LYS A 466 -21.22 -14.88 -3.28
N PHE A 467 -20.50 -15.92 -2.90
CA PHE A 467 -20.86 -16.84 -1.83
C PHE A 467 -19.84 -16.76 -0.70
N THR A 468 -20.26 -17.16 0.49
CA THR A 468 -19.42 -17.34 1.67
C THR A 468 -19.74 -18.69 2.32
N VAL A 469 -18.92 -19.09 3.29
CA VAL A 469 -19.19 -20.25 4.12
C VAL A 469 -19.78 -19.79 5.44
N SER A 470 -20.91 -20.38 5.84
CA SER A 470 -21.54 -20.16 7.14
C SER A 470 -22.05 -21.50 7.67
N ARG A 471 -21.63 -21.87 8.89
CA ARG A 471 -21.99 -23.16 9.52
C ARG A 471 -21.73 -24.38 8.62
N GLY A 472 -20.63 -24.37 7.86
CA GLY A 472 -20.23 -25.45 6.95
C GLY A 472 -20.96 -25.44 5.59
N GLU A 473 -21.90 -24.52 5.36
CA GLU A 473 -22.66 -24.43 4.12
C GLU A 473 -22.24 -23.23 3.27
N ILE A 474 -22.30 -23.40 1.95
CA ILE A 474 -22.05 -22.33 0.98
C ILE A 474 -23.34 -21.53 0.79
N VAL A 475 -23.33 -20.27 1.21
CA VAL A 475 -24.50 -19.36 1.20
C VAL A 475 -24.17 -18.05 0.49
N LYS A 476 -25.19 -17.27 0.08
CA LYS A 476 -24.97 -15.94 -0.50
C LYS A 476 -24.23 -15.04 0.47
N ARG A 477 -23.22 -14.31 -0.01
CA ARG A 477 -22.34 -13.48 0.83
C ARG A 477 -22.97 -12.17 1.24
N TYR A 478 -23.81 -11.60 0.38
CA TYR A 478 -24.28 -10.23 0.53
C TYR A 478 -25.80 -10.13 0.52
N ASP A 479 -26.32 -9.22 1.34
CA ASP A 479 -27.64 -8.64 1.13
C ASP A 479 -27.54 -7.56 0.05
N LEU A 480 -28.19 -7.80 -1.09
CA LEU A 480 -28.10 -6.91 -2.25
C LEU A 480 -28.75 -5.55 -2.01
N LYS A 481 -29.77 -5.48 -1.15
CA LYS A 481 -30.44 -4.22 -0.81
C LYS A 481 -29.52 -3.37 0.07
N GLU A 482 -28.95 -3.96 1.12
CA GLU A 482 -27.99 -3.29 1.99
C GLU A 482 -26.78 -2.79 1.17
N LYS A 483 -26.24 -3.62 0.27
CA LYS A 483 -25.13 -3.23 -0.59
C LYS A 483 -25.47 -2.14 -1.59
N THR A 484 -26.69 -2.09 -2.09
CA THR A 484 -27.17 -0.98 -2.92
C THR A 484 -27.18 0.33 -2.12
N GLU A 485 -27.76 0.30 -0.91
CA GLU A 485 -27.85 1.48 -0.04
C GLU A 485 -26.45 2.01 0.35
N ASP A 486 -25.53 1.11 0.68
CA ASP A 486 -24.16 1.46 1.04
C ASP A 486 -23.39 2.11 -0.12
N LEU A 487 -23.51 1.55 -1.33
CA LEU A 487 -22.91 2.10 -2.54
C LEU A 487 -23.44 3.50 -2.83
N LEU A 488 -24.76 3.71 -2.77
CA LEU A 488 -25.37 5.03 -2.96
C LEU A 488 -24.87 6.03 -1.92
N ARG A 489 -24.82 5.62 -0.65
CA ARG A 489 -24.38 6.45 0.49
C ARG A 489 -22.91 6.83 0.42
N THR A 490 -22.06 5.94 -0.09
CA THR A 490 -20.61 6.13 -0.10
C THR A 490 -20.13 6.86 -1.35
N LEU A 491 -20.64 6.51 -2.53
CA LEU A 491 -20.12 7.00 -3.81
C LEU A 491 -20.92 8.17 -4.42
N PHE A 492 -22.26 8.10 -4.38
CA PHE A 492 -23.10 9.03 -5.15
C PHE A 492 -23.71 10.16 -4.31
N LYS A 493 -24.41 9.85 -3.22
CA LYS A 493 -25.06 10.84 -2.35
C LYS A 493 -24.10 11.93 -1.85
N PRO A 494 -22.84 11.65 -1.48
CA PRO A 494 -21.92 12.70 -1.01
C PRO A 494 -21.57 13.75 -2.07
N GLN A 495 -21.79 13.46 -3.36
CA GLN A 495 -21.57 14.44 -4.42
C GLN A 495 -22.58 15.59 -4.36
N LEU A 496 -23.70 15.42 -3.66
CA LEU A 496 -24.80 16.39 -3.61
C LEU A 496 -24.60 17.50 -2.56
N GLU A 497 -23.45 17.52 -1.88
CA GLU A 497 -23.16 18.45 -0.80
C GLU A 497 -21.77 19.09 -0.96
N ASP A 498 -21.68 20.41 -0.72
CA ASP A 498 -20.42 21.15 -0.84
C ASP A 498 -19.30 20.61 0.08
N ARG A 499 -19.66 20.07 1.25
CA ARG A 499 -18.70 19.54 2.25
C ARG A 499 -18.04 18.21 1.84
N THR A 500 -18.62 17.50 0.88
CA THR A 500 -18.15 16.19 0.38
C THR A 500 -17.96 16.17 -1.14
N TYR A 501 -17.89 17.35 -1.75
CA TYR A 501 -17.84 17.58 -3.20
C TYR A 501 -16.83 16.71 -3.96
N TYR A 502 -15.63 16.50 -3.41
CA TYR A 502 -14.58 15.70 -4.04
C TYR A 502 -14.47 14.28 -3.49
N ARG A 503 -15.34 13.88 -2.55
CA ARG A 503 -15.24 12.58 -1.87
C ARG A 503 -15.20 11.40 -2.84
N PHE A 504 -15.93 11.46 -3.94
CA PHE A 504 -15.96 10.36 -4.92
C PHE A 504 -14.59 10.09 -5.57
N TYR A 505 -13.71 11.10 -5.71
CA TYR A 505 -12.32 10.89 -6.17
C TYR A 505 -11.54 9.99 -5.21
N ARG A 506 -11.72 10.17 -3.90
CA ARG A 506 -11.13 9.30 -2.88
C ARG A 506 -11.65 7.88 -2.95
N GLU A 507 -12.96 7.71 -3.14
CA GLU A 507 -13.58 6.38 -3.19
C GLU A 507 -13.12 5.59 -4.42
N VAL A 508 -12.95 6.24 -5.58
CA VAL A 508 -12.61 5.56 -6.85
C VAL A 508 -11.12 5.56 -7.18
N ILE A 509 -10.33 6.52 -6.69
CA ILE A 509 -8.89 6.64 -6.92
C ILE A 509 -8.13 6.65 -5.58
N SER A 510 -7.99 7.81 -4.95
CA SER A 510 -7.24 8.06 -3.72
C SER A 510 -7.58 9.47 -3.20
N ASP A 511 -7.38 9.73 -1.90
CA ASP A 511 -7.38 11.08 -1.34
C ASP A 511 -6.02 11.79 -1.43
N HIS A 512 -5.08 11.25 -2.19
CA HIS A 512 -3.81 11.90 -2.51
C HIS A 512 -3.60 11.99 -4.04
N LEU A 513 -2.90 13.03 -4.47
CA LEU A 513 -2.32 13.14 -5.81
C LEU A 513 -0.94 12.49 -5.80
N PRO A 514 -0.60 11.63 -6.77
CA PRO A 514 0.73 11.06 -6.88
C PRO A 514 1.77 12.14 -7.18
N ILE A 515 2.96 11.97 -6.61
CA ILE A 515 4.15 12.76 -6.91
C ILE A 515 5.13 11.92 -7.71
N TYR A 516 5.98 12.56 -8.50
CA TYR A 516 7.01 11.84 -9.25
C TYR A 516 8.25 12.67 -9.54
N MET A 517 9.33 11.96 -9.83
CA MET A 517 10.55 12.50 -10.39
C MET A 517 10.92 11.80 -11.70
N SER A 518 11.77 12.45 -12.50
CA SER A 518 12.39 11.85 -13.68
C SER A 518 13.90 11.91 -13.54
N CYS A 519 14.55 10.75 -13.57
CA CYS A 519 16.00 10.65 -13.43
C CYS A 519 16.63 10.20 -14.74
N SER A 520 17.80 10.75 -15.08
CA SER A 520 18.66 10.22 -16.14
C SER A 520 19.03 8.78 -15.82
N ASN A 521 18.99 7.91 -16.83
CA ASN A 521 19.41 6.52 -16.66
C ASN A 521 20.65 6.16 -17.50
N THR A 522 21.32 7.16 -18.05
CA THR A 522 22.47 7.01 -18.98
C THR A 522 23.82 7.07 -18.28
N SER A 523 23.88 7.61 -17.07
CA SER A 523 25.09 7.78 -16.28
C SER A 523 24.75 7.61 -14.81
N ASP A 524 25.75 7.21 -14.05
CA ASP A 524 25.71 7.13 -12.60
C ASP A 524 26.98 7.79 -12.06
N ASN A 525 26.89 8.42 -10.89
CA ASN A 525 28.01 9.13 -10.27
C ASN A 525 28.74 8.28 -9.22
N ASP A 526 28.21 7.11 -8.89
CA ASP A 526 28.67 6.22 -7.83
C ASP A 526 29.86 5.32 -8.20
#